data_AF-A0A1Q4UXN7-F1
#
_entry.id   AF-A0A1Q4UXN7-F1
#
_cell.length_a   1.000
_cell.length_b   1.000
_cell.length_c   1.000
_cell.angle_alpha   90.00
_cell.angle_beta   90.00
_cell.angle_gamma   90.00
#
_symmetry.space_group_name_H-M   'P 1'
#
loop_
_entity.id
_entity.type
_entity.pdbx_description
1 polymer ?
#
loop_
_entity_poly.entity_id
_entity_poly.type
_entity_poly.pdbx_seq_one_letter_code
_entity_poly.pdbx_strand_id
1 'polypeptide(L)'
;MVPVVQLFARDVPELRFPEGKDVLQVVWCPLIHPEESYVALPALHWRDEAEARAAGVLRDVPEPPGGEYELDFMPRPACTLTPTVVVDYPDKDLPGELLPYVVEFEEKYGSFYNEVACVSRNKVGGYPAWTQPPDWPSCDEGHRMEHLLSVTGEEHLDMAMGDAGGIYLFLCRQCPELPNAYRYDCH
;
A
#
# COMPACT_ATOMS: atom_id res chain seq x y z
N MET A 1 13.50 -11.51 -2.15
CA MET A 1 12.71 -10.28 -2.03
C MET A 1 12.95 -9.43 -3.26
N VAL A 2 11.90 -8.81 -3.80
CA VAL A 2 11.97 -7.91 -4.97
C VAL A 2 11.45 -6.52 -4.59
N PRO A 3 11.99 -5.43 -5.18
CA PRO A 3 11.59 -4.06 -4.85
C PRO A 3 10.28 -3.65 -5.54
N VAL A 4 9.30 -3.20 -4.76
CA VAL A 4 7.95 -2.88 -5.26
C VAL A 4 7.73 -1.37 -5.28
N VAL A 5 8.05 -0.70 -4.18
CA VAL A 5 7.85 0.75 -4.02
C VAL A 5 9.06 1.35 -3.33
N GLN A 6 9.52 2.50 -3.82
CA GLN A 6 10.52 3.31 -3.15
C GLN A 6 10.04 4.76 -3.13
N LEU A 7 9.89 5.32 -1.93
CA LEU A 7 9.44 6.69 -1.71
C LEU A 7 10.56 7.48 -1.06
N PHE A 8 10.85 8.66 -1.61
CA PHE A 8 11.74 9.62 -0.98
C PHE A 8 10.91 10.66 -0.21
N ALA A 9 11.37 11.05 0.97
CA ALA A 9 10.66 12.01 1.83
C ALA A 9 10.34 13.34 1.12
N ARG A 10 11.24 13.78 0.23
CA ARG A 10 11.05 14.98 -0.60
C ARG A 10 9.87 14.90 -1.57
N ASP A 11 9.48 13.70 -2.00
CA ASP A 11 8.43 13.49 -2.99
C ASP A 11 7.06 13.28 -2.34
N VAL A 12 7.03 12.90 -1.05
CA VAL A 12 5.81 12.64 -0.26
C VAL A 12 5.82 13.39 1.08
N PRO A 13 5.77 14.73 1.08
CA PRO A 13 5.97 15.56 2.28
C PRO A 13 4.91 15.36 3.38
N GLU A 14 3.73 14.83 3.04
CA GLU A 14 2.68 14.51 3.99
C GLU A 14 2.97 13.24 4.81
N LEU A 15 3.86 12.37 4.29
CA LEU A 15 4.30 11.18 4.99
C LEU A 15 5.41 11.54 5.98
N ARG A 16 5.21 11.19 7.26
CA ARG A 16 6.25 11.33 8.29
C ARG A 16 7.23 10.16 8.22
N PHE A 17 8.51 10.49 8.08
CA PHE A 17 9.62 9.54 8.12
C PHE A 17 10.23 9.50 9.53
N PRO A 18 10.81 8.35 9.94
CA PRO A 18 11.59 8.26 11.18
C PRO A 18 12.80 9.19 11.15
N GLU A 19 13.31 9.56 12.33
CA GLU A 19 14.51 10.38 12.44
C GLU A 19 15.72 9.74 11.73
N GLY A 20 16.44 10.55 10.95
CA GLY A 20 17.60 10.09 10.18
C GLY A 20 17.26 9.14 9.02
N LYS A 21 16.00 9.08 8.58
CA LYS A 21 15.56 8.31 7.42
C LYS A 21 14.81 9.21 6.44
N ASP A 22 15.11 9.05 5.17
CA ASP A 22 14.53 9.85 4.07
C ASP A 22 14.08 8.97 2.89
N VAL A 23 14.19 7.64 3.02
CA VAL A 23 13.70 6.65 2.06
C VAL A 23 12.87 5.59 2.76
N LEU A 24 11.67 5.33 2.22
CA LEU A 24 10.86 4.16 2.54
C LEU A 24 10.96 3.21 1.35
N GLN A 25 11.45 2.00 1.60
CA GLN A 25 11.51 0.94 0.61
C GLN A 25 10.58 -0.20 1.03
N VAL A 26 9.67 -0.56 0.12
CA VAL A 26 8.82 -1.74 0.24
C VAL A 26 9.35 -2.80 -0.71
N VAL A 27 9.64 -3.96 -0.15
CA VAL A 27 9.99 -5.16 -0.90
C VAL A 27 8.96 -6.24 -0.58
N TRP A 28 8.78 -7.24 -1.43
CA TRP A 28 8.01 -8.43 -1.05
C TRP A 28 8.66 -9.73 -1.51
N CYS A 29 8.20 -10.85 -0.96
CA CYS A 29 8.47 -12.18 -1.48
C CYS A 29 7.46 -12.51 -2.58
N PRO A 30 7.91 -12.79 -3.82
CA PRO A 30 7.01 -13.19 -4.91
C PRO A 30 6.74 -14.70 -4.97
N LEU A 31 7.40 -15.50 -4.11
CA LEU A 31 7.27 -16.95 -4.11
C LEU A 31 5.84 -17.36 -3.73
N ILE A 32 5.37 -18.46 -4.31
CA ILE A 32 4.08 -19.04 -3.94
C ILE A 32 4.24 -19.76 -2.60
N HIS A 33 3.48 -19.30 -1.61
CA HIS A 33 3.43 -19.88 -0.26
C HIS A 33 2.11 -20.66 -0.09
N PRO A 34 2.14 -22.01 -0.08
CA PRO A 34 0.92 -22.84 0.00
C PRO A 34 0.09 -22.56 1.25
N GLU A 35 0.76 -22.26 2.36
CA GLU A 35 0.16 -21.90 3.64
C GLU A 35 -0.49 -20.50 3.67
N GLU A 36 -0.15 -19.60 2.74
CA GLU A 36 -0.51 -18.16 2.79
C GLU A 36 -1.50 -17.75 1.67
N SER A 37 -2.30 -18.67 1.13
CA SER A 37 -3.38 -18.36 0.17
C SER A 37 -2.97 -17.49 -1.04
N TYR A 38 -1.79 -17.74 -1.64
CA TYR A 38 -1.31 -17.03 -2.84
C TYR A 38 -1.10 -15.51 -2.67
N VAL A 39 -0.70 -15.05 -1.48
CA VAL A 39 -0.38 -13.62 -1.24
C VAL A 39 1.13 -13.36 -1.30
N ALA A 40 1.51 -12.17 -1.80
CA ALA A 40 2.88 -11.68 -1.64
C ALA A 40 3.12 -11.28 -0.18
N LEU A 41 4.33 -11.51 0.33
CA LEU A 41 4.72 -11.17 1.70
C LEU A 41 5.54 -9.88 1.73
N PRO A 42 4.95 -8.72 2.08
CA PRO A 42 5.66 -7.45 2.08
C PRO A 42 6.55 -7.28 3.32
N ALA A 43 7.63 -6.52 3.14
CA ALA A 43 8.48 -6.02 4.20
C ALA A 43 8.83 -4.54 3.94
N LEU A 44 8.86 -3.76 5.02
CA LEU A 44 9.13 -2.33 4.99
C LEU A 44 10.53 -2.06 5.53
N HIS A 45 11.26 -1.18 4.85
CA HIS A 45 12.59 -0.74 5.25
C HIS A 45 12.68 0.78 5.21
N TRP A 46 12.93 1.39 6.36
CA TRP A 46 13.31 2.79 6.46
C TRP A 46 14.82 2.92 6.28
N ARG A 47 15.25 3.76 5.36
CA ARG A 47 16.65 3.93 4.96
C ARG A 47 17.05 5.40 4.94
N ASP A 48 18.35 5.62 5.03
CA ASP A 48 19.02 6.86 4.68
C ASP A 48 19.52 6.74 3.22
N GLU A 49 19.19 7.70 2.37
CA GLU A 49 19.53 7.70 0.95
C GLU A 49 21.05 7.72 0.74
N ALA A 50 21.79 8.52 1.52
CA ALA A 50 23.23 8.65 1.38
C ALA A 50 23.94 7.35 1.78
N GLU A 51 23.54 6.73 2.88
CA GLU A 51 24.04 5.42 3.32
C GLU A 51 23.73 4.33 2.27
N ALA A 52 22.50 4.29 1.75
CA ALA A 52 22.11 3.33 0.73
C ALA A 52 22.91 3.50 -0.56
N ARG A 53 23.16 4.74 -0.99
CA ARG A 53 23.99 5.04 -2.16
C ARG A 53 25.46 4.63 -1.96
N ALA A 54 26.00 4.89 -0.76
CA ALA A 54 27.37 4.51 -0.42
C ALA A 54 27.56 2.98 -0.36
N ALA A 55 26.55 2.25 0.10
CA ALA A 55 26.55 0.78 0.12
C ALA A 55 26.43 0.14 -1.28
N GLY A 56 26.01 0.92 -2.27
CA GLY A 56 25.82 0.48 -3.65
C GLY A 56 24.36 0.19 -3.99
N VAL A 57 23.91 0.73 -5.11
CA VAL A 57 22.52 0.57 -5.61
C VAL A 57 22.49 -0.56 -6.64
N LEU A 58 21.59 -1.51 -6.43
CA LEU A 58 21.30 -2.54 -7.42
C LEU A 58 20.63 -1.91 -8.64
N ARG A 59 21.13 -2.25 -9.83
CA ARG A 59 20.57 -1.75 -11.10
C ARG A 59 19.48 -2.65 -11.66
N ASP A 60 19.60 -3.94 -11.36
CA ASP A 60 18.70 -4.98 -11.83
C ASP A 60 17.85 -5.49 -10.65
N VAL A 61 16.61 -5.85 -10.94
CA VAL A 61 15.73 -6.52 -9.97
C VAL A 61 16.38 -7.87 -9.60
N PRO A 62 16.60 -8.15 -8.30
CA PRO A 62 17.12 -9.44 -7.89
C PRO A 62 16.19 -10.58 -8.33
N GLU A 63 16.75 -11.65 -8.88
CA GLU A 63 15.97 -12.85 -9.14
C GLU A 63 15.52 -13.48 -7.81
N PRO A 64 14.28 -13.99 -7.72
CA PRO A 64 13.84 -14.73 -6.55
C PRO A 64 14.76 -15.94 -6.32
N PRO A 65 15.10 -16.27 -5.06
CA PRO A 65 15.77 -17.53 -4.78
C PRO A 65 14.86 -18.67 -5.27
N GLY A 66 15.44 -19.70 -5.89
CA GLY A 66 14.70 -20.71 -6.65
C GLY A 66 13.41 -21.23 -5.98
N GLY A 67 12.40 -21.53 -6.78
CA GLY A 67 11.05 -21.88 -6.35
C GLY A 67 10.03 -21.41 -7.38
N GLU A 68 8.77 -21.82 -7.22
CA GLU A 68 7.68 -21.28 -8.03
C GLU A 68 7.26 -19.91 -7.47
N TYR A 69 7.08 -18.94 -8.35
CA TYR A 69 6.67 -17.58 -8.01
C TYR A 69 5.58 -17.11 -8.95
N GLU A 70 4.77 -16.18 -8.45
CA GLU A 70 3.73 -15.55 -9.25
C GLU A 70 4.34 -14.38 -10.05
N LEU A 71 4.13 -14.40 -11.37
CA LEU A 71 4.70 -13.39 -12.28
C LEU A 71 4.10 -12.01 -12.02
N ASP A 72 2.84 -11.98 -11.59
CA ASP A 72 2.11 -10.77 -11.21
C ASP A 72 2.72 -10.07 -9.99
N PHE A 73 3.48 -10.79 -9.16
CA PHE A 73 4.23 -10.22 -8.04
C PHE A 73 5.65 -9.79 -8.43
N MET A 74 6.07 -9.96 -9.68
CA MET A 74 7.39 -9.49 -10.11
C MET A 74 7.32 -8.03 -10.57
N PRO A 75 8.16 -7.13 -10.03
CA PRO A 75 8.19 -5.76 -10.48
C PRO A 75 8.75 -5.71 -11.91
N ARG A 76 8.10 -4.92 -12.76
CA ARG A 76 8.64 -4.55 -14.07
C ARG A 76 9.79 -3.54 -13.90
N PRO A 77 10.63 -3.32 -14.93
CA PRO A 77 11.75 -2.39 -14.85
C PRO A 77 11.32 -1.04 -14.27
N ALA A 78 12.15 -0.52 -13.36
CA ALA A 78 11.80 0.61 -12.51
C ALA A 78 11.25 1.80 -13.30
N CYS A 79 9.98 2.14 -13.04
CA CYS A 79 9.37 3.36 -13.53
C CYS A 79 9.48 4.45 -12.45
N THR A 80 9.81 5.67 -12.86
CA THR A 80 9.72 6.83 -11.97
C THR A 80 8.29 7.33 -11.98
N LEU A 81 7.64 7.35 -10.83
CA LEU A 81 6.30 7.90 -10.64
C LEU A 81 6.39 9.34 -10.16
N THR A 82 5.43 10.18 -10.54
CA THR A 82 5.27 11.53 -10.00
C THR A 82 3.99 11.55 -9.15
N PRO A 83 4.08 11.82 -7.84
CA PRO A 83 2.91 11.82 -6.97
C PRO A 83 2.01 13.04 -7.25
N THR A 84 0.70 12.86 -7.07
CA THR A 84 -0.30 13.92 -7.11
C THR A 84 -1.08 13.91 -5.80
N VAL A 85 -1.23 15.07 -5.18
CA VAL A 85 -2.03 15.22 -3.95
C VAL A 85 -3.50 15.27 -4.32
N VAL A 86 -4.30 14.43 -3.67
CA VAL A 86 -5.74 14.30 -3.87
C VAL A 86 -6.45 14.19 -2.52
N VAL A 87 -7.72 14.57 -2.48
CA VAL A 87 -8.57 14.35 -1.31
C VAL A 87 -9.12 12.93 -1.39
N ASP A 88 -9.09 12.21 -0.28
CA ASP A 88 -9.49 10.81 -0.18
C ASP A 88 -10.38 10.61 1.05
N TYR A 89 -11.47 9.88 0.89
CA TYR A 89 -12.47 9.61 1.93
C TYR A 89 -12.61 8.10 2.19
N PRO A 90 -13.06 7.69 3.39
CA PRO A 90 -13.37 6.28 3.67
C PRO A 90 -14.62 5.83 2.92
N ASP A 91 -14.70 4.52 2.67
CA ASP A 91 -15.83 3.85 2.02
C ASP A 91 -16.63 3.04 3.05
N LYS A 92 -16.41 1.72 3.13
CA LYS A 92 -17.15 0.82 4.03
C LYS A 92 -16.88 1.06 5.51
N ASP A 93 -15.82 1.80 5.83
CA ASP A 93 -15.44 2.23 7.17
C ASP A 93 -15.84 3.69 7.47
N LEU A 94 -16.70 4.27 6.63
CA LEU A 94 -17.35 5.55 6.90
C LEU A 94 -18.20 5.45 8.19
N PRO A 95 -18.20 6.48 9.05
CA PRO A 95 -19.10 6.55 10.19
C PRO A 95 -20.57 6.36 9.79
N GLY A 96 -21.30 5.51 10.53
CA GLY A 96 -22.68 5.14 10.19
C GLY A 96 -23.65 6.33 10.12
N GLU A 97 -23.37 7.41 10.84
CA GLU A 97 -24.11 8.67 10.79
C GLU A 97 -24.06 9.38 9.43
N LEU A 98 -23.09 9.04 8.58
CA LEU A 98 -22.93 9.63 7.25
C LEU A 98 -23.64 8.82 6.14
N LEU A 99 -24.08 7.59 6.43
CA LEU A 99 -24.76 6.73 5.45
C LEU A 99 -26.00 7.38 4.80
N PRO A 100 -26.87 8.13 5.53
CA PRO A 100 -28.00 8.80 4.89
C PRO A 100 -27.57 9.83 3.83
N TYR A 101 -26.44 10.51 4.02
CA TYR A 101 -25.91 11.48 3.06
C TYR A 101 -25.30 10.81 1.84
N VAL A 102 -24.71 9.63 2.02
CA VAL A 102 -24.26 8.78 0.90
C VAL A 102 -25.46 8.40 0.03
N VAL A 103 -26.53 7.88 0.63
CA VAL A 103 -27.75 7.51 -0.12
C VAL A 103 -28.33 8.72 -0.85
N GLU A 104 -28.46 9.87 -0.18
CA GLU A 104 -28.95 11.10 -0.81
C GLU A 104 -28.06 11.53 -2.00
N PHE A 105 -26.74 11.44 -1.85
CA PHE A 105 -25.78 11.75 -2.90
C PHE A 105 -25.99 10.85 -4.12
N GLU A 106 -26.05 9.53 -3.91
CA GLU A 106 -26.17 8.55 -4.99
C GLU A 106 -27.51 8.69 -5.74
N GLU A 107 -28.62 8.89 -5.01
CA GLU A 107 -29.93 9.15 -5.62
C GLU A 107 -29.95 10.45 -6.43
N LYS A 108 -29.30 11.51 -5.93
CA LYS A 108 -29.30 12.83 -6.55
C LYS A 108 -28.43 12.89 -7.80
N TYR A 109 -27.26 12.25 -7.79
CA TYR A 109 -26.27 12.37 -8.86
C TYR A 109 -26.18 11.13 -9.75
N GLY A 110 -26.80 10.01 -9.37
CA GLY A 110 -26.77 8.76 -10.14
C GLY A 110 -25.36 8.18 -10.29
N SER A 111 -24.49 8.43 -9.31
CA SER A 111 -23.10 7.94 -9.25
C SER A 111 -22.87 7.32 -7.88
N PHE A 112 -22.08 6.24 -7.81
CA PHE A 112 -21.74 5.64 -6.53
C PHE A 112 -20.76 6.53 -5.77
N TYR A 113 -20.97 6.67 -4.46
CA TYR A 113 -20.13 7.54 -3.62
C TYR A 113 -18.66 7.13 -3.66
N ASN A 114 -18.40 5.82 -3.60
CA ASN A 114 -17.04 5.30 -3.58
C ASN A 114 -16.26 5.56 -4.88
N GLU A 115 -16.94 5.63 -6.03
CA GLU A 115 -16.29 5.92 -7.33
C GLU A 115 -15.79 7.37 -7.43
N VAL A 116 -16.34 8.28 -6.63
CA VAL A 116 -16.02 9.71 -6.69
C VAL A 116 -15.26 10.23 -5.48
N ALA A 117 -15.47 9.63 -4.31
CA ALA A 117 -14.91 10.09 -3.04
C ALA A 117 -13.68 9.28 -2.59
N CYS A 118 -13.54 8.04 -3.08
CA CYS A 118 -12.50 7.12 -2.64
C CYS A 118 -11.48 6.89 -3.75
N VAL A 119 -10.19 7.01 -3.43
CA VAL A 119 -9.10 6.81 -4.39
C VAL A 119 -8.71 5.34 -4.42
N SER A 120 -9.22 4.54 -5.35
CA SER A 120 -8.93 3.10 -5.47
C SER A 120 -7.64 2.76 -6.25
N ARG A 121 -6.59 3.59 -6.11
CA ARG A 121 -5.30 3.44 -6.81
C ARG A 121 -4.13 3.29 -5.84
N ASN A 122 -2.95 3.07 -6.39
CA ASN A 122 -1.69 3.17 -5.63
C ASN A 122 -1.60 4.53 -4.94
N LYS A 123 -1.48 4.55 -3.61
CA LYS A 123 -1.49 5.79 -2.82
C LYS A 123 -0.79 5.66 -1.49
N VAL A 124 -0.30 6.79 -0.99
CA VAL A 124 0.38 6.92 0.30
C VAL A 124 -0.54 7.68 1.27
N GLY A 125 -0.80 7.10 2.44
CA GLY A 125 -1.78 7.64 3.38
C GLY A 125 -3.23 7.50 2.88
N GLY A 126 -4.13 8.35 3.37
CA GLY A 126 -5.55 8.26 3.05
C GLY A 126 -6.23 7.03 3.68
N TYR A 127 -7.26 6.52 3.02
CA TYR A 127 -8.09 5.41 3.50
C TYR A 127 -7.97 4.21 2.57
N PRO A 128 -7.90 2.95 3.04
CA PRO A 128 -7.98 1.81 2.15
C PRO A 128 -9.34 1.77 1.42
N ALA A 129 -9.33 1.46 0.13
CA ALA A 129 -10.54 1.36 -0.69
C ALA A 129 -11.10 -0.07 -0.63
N TRP A 130 -11.58 -0.47 0.56
CA TRP A 130 -11.94 -1.86 0.89
C TRP A 130 -12.95 -2.51 -0.07
N THR A 131 -12.55 -3.59 -0.76
CA THR A 131 -13.43 -4.44 -1.57
C THR A 131 -14.07 -5.56 -0.72
N GLN A 132 -13.44 -5.94 0.39
CA GLN A 132 -13.98 -6.79 1.45
C GLN A 132 -14.46 -5.94 2.67
N PRO A 133 -15.00 -6.54 3.75
CA PRO A 133 -15.25 -5.77 4.98
C PRO A 133 -13.96 -5.15 5.54
N PRO A 134 -13.98 -3.90 6.04
CA PRO A 134 -12.79 -3.25 6.57
C PRO A 134 -12.13 -4.04 7.71
N ASP A 135 -10.82 -4.26 7.59
CA ASP A 135 -10.01 -4.95 8.62
C ASP A 135 -8.80 -4.08 9.00
N TRP A 136 -9.02 -3.19 9.97
CA TRP A 136 -7.98 -2.31 10.50
C TRP A 136 -7.14 -3.03 11.55
N PRO A 137 -5.81 -3.22 11.34
CA PRO A 137 -4.96 -3.86 12.33
C PRO A 137 -4.75 -2.99 13.56
N SER A 138 -4.51 -3.65 14.69
CA SER A 138 -3.98 -3.03 15.91
C SER A 138 -2.58 -3.58 16.18
N CYS A 139 -1.68 -2.75 16.71
CA CYS A 139 -0.39 -3.23 17.20
C CYS A 139 -0.53 -3.98 18.53
N ASP A 140 0.55 -4.61 19.00
CA ASP A 140 0.57 -5.36 20.27
C ASP A 140 0.19 -4.50 21.49
N GLU A 141 0.48 -3.19 21.44
CA GLU A 141 0.07 -2.21 22.47
C GLU A 141 -1.41 -1.79 22.38
N GLY A 142 -2.17 -2.32 21.42
CA GLY A 142 -3.61 -2.04 21.24
C GLY A 142 -3.94 -0.74 20.47
N HIS A 143 -2.94 -0.02 19.95
CA HIS A 143 -3.20 1.13 19.08
C HIS A 143 -3.70 0.67 17.71
N ARG A 144 -4.81 1.24 17.24
CA ARG A 144 -5.24 1.09 15.84
C ARG A 144 -4.16 1.69 14.94
N MET A 145 -3.69 0.91 13.98
CA MET A 145 -2.67 1.36 13.04
C MET A 145 -3.26 2.31 11.98
N GLU A 146 -2.40 3.16 11.41
CA GLU A 146 -2.74 4.07 10.32
C GLU A 146 -2.47 3.40 8.96
N HIS A 147 -3.26 3.71 7.95
CA HIS A 147 -2.98 3.28 6.59
C HIS A 147 -1.76 4.03 6.05
N LEU A 148 -0.77 3.28 5.56
CA LEU A 148 0.50 3.80 5.08
C LEU A 148 0.54 3.85 3.55
N LEU A 149 0.21 2.74 2.90
CA LEU A 149 0.38 2.57 1.46
C LEU A 149 -0.64 1.55 0.94
N SER A 150 -1.34 1.89 -0.13
CA SER A 150 -2.01 0.92 -0.97
C SER A 150 -1.11 0.62 -2.18
N VAL A 151 -0.83 -0.66 -2.40
CA VAL A 151 -0.35 -1.14 -3.68
C VAL A 151 -1.51 -1.92 -4.30
N THR A 152 -2.01 -1.46 -5.43
CA THR A 152 -3.15 -2.09 -6.13
C THR A 152 -2.71 -2.55 -7.51
N GLY A 153 -3.39 -3.58 -8.03
CA GLY A 153 -3.22 -3.90 -9.44
C GLY A 153 -3.67 -2.69 -10.30
N GLU A 154 -2.83 -2.24 -11.21
CA GLU A 154 -3.21 -1.25 -12.22
C GLU A 154 -2.83 -1.79 -13.60
N GLU A 155 -3.83 -2.03 -14.45
CA GLU A 155 -3.64 -2.53 -15.82
C GLU A 155 -2.68 -1.65 -16.63
N HIS A 156 -2.69 -0.32 -16.42
CA HIS A 156 -1.77 0.61 -17.09
C HIS A 156 -0.32 0.56 -16.56
N LEU A 157 -0.14 0.09 -15.32
CA LEU A 157 1.16 -0.26 -14.77
C LEU A 157 1.48 -1.74 -15.00
N ASP A 158 0.63 -2.47 -15.74
CA ASP A 158 0.77 -3.90 -16.10
C ASP A 158 1.19 -4.72 -14.86
N MET A 159 0.69 -4.28 -13.71
CA MET A 159 0.76 -4.97 -12.43
C MET A 159 -0.66 -5.45 -12.20
N ALA A 160 -0.95 -6.69 -12.58
CA ALA A 160 -2.14 -7.36 -12.08
C ALA A 160 -1.77 -7.94 -10.72
N MET A 161 -2.62 -7.79 -9.70
CA MET A 161 -2.47 -8.53 -8.45
C MET A 161 -3.75 -9.33 -8.24
N GLY A 162 -3.75 -10.57 -8.76
CA GLY A 162 -4.91 -11.45 -8.70
C GLY A 162 -6.17 -10.86 -9.34
N ASP A 163 -7.34 -11.14 -8.75
CA ASP A 163 -8.65 -10.72 -9.25
C ASP A 163 -8.97 -9.25 -8.90
N ALA A 164 -8.12 -8.32 -9.32
CA ALA A 164 -8.30 -6.87 -9.12
C ALA A 164 -8.29 -6.39 -7.64
N GLY A 165 -7.51 -7.07 -6.79
CA GLY A 165 -7.30 -6.70 -5.40
C GLY A 165 -6.09 -5.77 -5.16
N GLY A 166 -5.69 -5.65 -3.89
CA GLY A 166 -4.52 -4.89 -3.47
C GLY A 166 -3.94 -5.33 -2.13
N ILE A 167 -2.72 -4.85 -1.86
CA ILE A 167 -2.06 -4.95 -0.56
C ILE A 167 -2.12 -3.59 0.11
N TYR A 168 -2.72 -3.55 1.29
CA TYR A 168 -2.71 -2.37 2.16
C TYR A 168 -1.67 -2.57 3.26
N LEU A 169 -0.74 -1.63 3.37
CA LEU A 169 0.27 -1.59 4.42
C LEU A 169 -0.19 -0.60 5.50
N PHE A 170 0.03 -0.97 6.76
CA PHE A 170 -0.34 -0.20 7.93
C PHE A 170 0.86 0.02 8.83
N LEU A 171 0.85 1.13 9.56
CA LEU A 171 1.92 1.52 10.46
C LEU A 171 1.34 2.06 11.77
N CYS A 172 1.86 1.62 12.91
CA CYS A 172 1.60 2.28 14.18
C CYS A 172 2.60 3.42 14.39
N ARG A 173 2.12 4.66 14.40
CA ARG A 173 2.95 5.84 14.70
C ARG A 173 3.02 6.22 16.17
N GLN A 174 2.25 5.55 17.01
CA GLN A 174 2.25 5.78 18.45
C GLN A 174 3.38 5.02 19.15
N CYS A 175 3.86 3.93 18.56
CA CYS A 175 4.98 3.15 19.08
C CYS A 175 6.31 3.60 18.44
N PRO A 176 7.40 3.69 19.22
CA PRO A 176 8.72 4.13 18.71
C PRO A 176 9.32 3.15 17.70
N GLU A 177 9.04 1.86 17.83
CA GLU A 177 9.53 0.80 16.93
C GLU A 177 8.80 0.78 15.58
N LEU A 178 7.73 1.57 15.43
CA LEU A 178 6.93 1.66 14.22
C LEU A 178 6.49 0.29 13.67
N PRO A 179 5.81 -0.54 14.49
CA PRO A 179 5.34 -1.84 14.03
C PRO A 179 4.38 -1.65 12.87
N ASN A 180 4.46 -2.56 11.90
CA ASN A 180 3.67 -2.55 10.68
C ASN A 180 2.93 -3.86 10.50
N ALA A 181 1.86 -3.80 9.72
CA ALA A 181 1.08 -4.95 9.32
C ALA A 181 0.61 -4.75 7.87
N TYR A 182 0.09 -5.80 7.26
CA TYR A 182 -0.52 -5.70 5.93
C TYR A 182 -1.85 -6.45 5.87
N ARG A 183 -2.67 -6.10 4.89
CA ARG A 183 -3.89 -6.81 4.50
C ARG A 183 -3.89 -7.04 3.00
N TYR A 184 -4.33 -8.23 2.62
CA TYR A 184 -4.69 -8.53 1.24
C TYR A 184 -6.20 -8.34 1.10
N ASP A 185 -6.60 -7.59 0.10
CA ASP A 185 -8.00 -7.29 -0.18
C ASP A 185 -8.27 -7.69 -1.63
N CYS A 186 -9.01 -8.79 -1.83
CA CYS A 186 -9.33 -9.31 -3.17
C CYS A 186 -10.84 -9.34 -3.40
N HIS A 187 -11.24 -9.19 -4.66
CA HIS A 187 -12.63 -9.41 -5.07
C HIS A 187 -13.02 -10.89 -5.01
#